data_AF-A0A414R954-F1
#
_entry.id   AF-A0A414R954-F1
#
_cell.length_a   1.000
_cell.length_b   1.000
_cell.length_c   1.000
_cell.angle_alpha   90.00
_cell.angle_beta   90.00
_cell.angle_gamma   90.00
#
_symmetry.space_group_name_H-M   'P 1'
#
loop_
_entity.id
_entity.type
_entity.pdbx_description
1 polymer ?
#
loop_
_entity_poly.entity_id
_entity_poly.type
_entity_poly.pdbx_seq_one_letter_code
_entity_poly.pdbx_strand_id
1 'polypeptide(L)'
;MSVTETERNYKEFKKLRKQGLLIGEAAKKLGLNRQTGGRYEKRLRAEPLPKAVAHLEKRILQMSQNPESSINDLVKLADALSKIKACE
;
A
#
# COMPACT_ATOMS: atom_id res chain seq x y z
N MET A 1 -25.10 -8.65 4.90
CA MET A 1 -23.70 -8.86 5.36
C MET A 1 -23.61 -8.42 6.80
N SER A 2 -23.14 -9.29 7.69
CA SER A 2 -22.81 -8.91 9.05
C SER A 2 -21.52 -8.05 9.07
N VAL A 3 -21.34 -7.27 10.13
CA VAL A 3 -20.12 -6.45 10.34
C VAL A 3 -18.86 -7.31 10.27
N THR A 4 -18.94 -8.53 10.82
CA THR A 4 -17.85 -9.52 10.86
C THR A 4 -17.42 -10.01 9.48
N GLU A 5 -18.35 -10.13 8.53
CA GLU A 5 -18.08 -10.56 7.15
C GLU A 5 -17.40 -9.44 6.35
N THR A 6 -17.80 -8.19 6.60
CA THR A 6 -17.21 -7.00 5.98
C THR A 6 -15.75 -6.83 6.41
N GLU A 7 -15.43 -7.10 7.67
CA GLU A 7 -14.06 -7.01 8.20
C GLU A 7 -13.18 -8.16 7.72
N ARG A 8 -13.72 -9.37 7.62
CA ARG A 8 -13.01 -10.51 7.00
C ARG A 8 -12.69 -10.20 5.53
N ASN A 9 -13.67 -9.75 4.77
CA ASN A 9 -13.51 -9.40 3.35
C ASN A 9 -12.50 -8.26 3.17
N TYR A 10 -12.50 -7.26 4.05
CA TYR A 10 -11.49 -6.20 4.02
C TYR A 10 -10.07 -6.72 4.28
N LYS A 11 -9.88 -7.60 5.27
CA LYS A 11 -8.57 -8.20 5.57
C LYS A 11 -8.04 -9.03 4.40
N GLU A 12 -8.90 -9.85 3.78
CA GLU A 12 -8.52 -10.63 2.60
C GLU A 12 -8.26 -9.74 1.38
N PHE A 13 -9.05 -8.68 1.19
CA PHE A 13 -8.81 -7.70 0.14
C PHE A 13 -7.44 -7.02 0.29
N LYS A 14 -7.07 -6.64 1.52
CA LYS A 14 -5.75 -6.07 1.83
C LYS A 14 -4.61 -7.03 1.47
N LYS A 15 -4.74 -8.33 1.77
CA LYS A 15 -3.75 -9.35 1.37
C LYS A 15 -3.61 -9.47 -0.16
N LEU A 16 -4.73 -9.46 -0.88
CA LEU A 16 -4.71 -9.53 -2.35
C LEU A 16 -4.06 -8.30 -2.98
N ARG A 17 -4.28 -7.10 -2.41
CA ARG A 17 -3.59 -5.88 -2.87
C ARG A 17 -2.09 -5.94 -2.64
N LYS A 18 -1.64 -6.54 -1.53
CA LYS A 18 -0.21 -6.77 -1.24
C LYS A 18 0.44 -7.75 -2.21
N GLN A 19 -0.31 -8.73 -2.69
CA GLN A 19 0.13 -9.65 -3.76
C GLN A 19 0.19 -8.99 -5.15
N GLY A 20 -0.17 -7.71 -5.26
CA GLY A 20 -0.13 -6.95 -6.52
C GLY A 20 -1.39 -7.05 -7.38
N LEU A 21 -2.45 -7.73 -6.92
CA LEU A 21 -3.70 -7.85 -7.70
C LEU A 21 -4.36 -6.49 -7.88
N LEU A 22 -4.93 -6.24 -9.06
CA LEU A 22 -5.70 -5.03 -9.32
C LEU A 22 -6.99 -5.01 -8.50
N ILE A 23 -7.53 -3.81 -8.23
CA ILE A 23 -8.74 -3.62 -7.41
C ILE A 23 -9.90 -4.51 -7.89
N GLY A 24 -10.12 -4.56 -9.21
CA GLY A 24 -11.18 -5.37 -9.80
C GLY A 24 -10.97 -6.88 -9.64
N GLU A 25 -9.73 -7.34 -9.71
CA GLU A 25 -9.37 -8.75 -9.54
C GLU A 25 -9.50 -9.17 -8.07
N ALA A 26 -9.00 -8.34 -7.15
CA ALA A 26 -9.13 -8.55 -5.72
C ALA A 26 -10.60 -8.58 -5.28
N ALA A 27 -11.43 -7.67 -5.81
CA ALA A 27 -12.86 -7.67 -5.54
C ALA A 27 -13.56 -8.91 -6.11
N LYS A 28 -13.28 -9.27 -7.37
CA LYS A 28 -13.87 -10.45 -8.03
C LYS A 28 -13.53 -11.74 -7.31
N LYS A 29 -12.29 -11.89 -6.83
CA LYS A 29 -11.82 -13.07 -6.08
C LYS A 29 -12.53 -13.25 -4.74
N LEU A 30 -13.07 -12.17 -4.18
CA LEU A 30 -13.87 -12.18 -2.95
C LEU A 30 -15.39 -12.21 -3.21
N GLY A 31 -15.82 -12.38 -4.47
CA GLY A 31 -17.24 -12.32 -4.84
C GLY A 31 -17.86 -10.93 -4.67
N LEU A 32 -17.05 -9.87 -4.63
CA LEU A 32 -17.49 -8.49 -4.43
C LEU A 32 -17.57 -7.73 -5.75
N ASN A 33 -18.47 -6.75 -5.79
CA ASN A 33 -18.53 -5.84 -6.93
C ASN A 33 -17.36 -4.82 -6.90
N ARG A 34 -17.10 -4.20 -8.06
CA ARG A 34 -16.01 -3.23 -8.23
C ARG A 34 -16.16 -2.01 -7.32
N GLN A 35 -17.38 -1.59 -7.00
CA GLN A 35 -17.64 -0.44 -6.14
C GLN A 35 -17.21 -0.72 -4.69
N THR A 36 -17.50 -1.90 -4.16
CA THR A 36 -17.05 -2.36 -2.84
C THR A 36 -15.53 -2.46 -2.79
N GLY A 37 -14.90 -3.00 -3.85
CA GLY A 37 -13.44 -2.96 -4.00
C GLY A 37 -12.87 -1.54 -3.94
N GLY A 38 -13.51 -0.59 -4.60
CA GLY A 38 -13.13 0.83 -4.54
C GLY A 38 -13.25 1.43 -3.14
N ARG A 39 -14.28 1.06 -2.37
CA ARG A 39 -14.41 1.49 -0.96
C ARG A 39 -13.29 0.92 -0.08
N TYR A 40 -12.95 -0.35 -0.26
CA TYR A 40 -11.86 -0.99 0.47
C TYR A 40 -10.49 -0.39 0.12
N GLU A 41 -10.23 -0.09 -1.15
CA GLU A 41 -9.00 0.61 -1.56
C GLU A 41 -8.90 2.00 -0.91
N LYS A 42 -10.01 2.76 -0.86
CA LYS A 42 -10.02 4.07 -0.20
C LYS A 42 -9.70 3.95 1.30
N ARG A 43 -10.25 2.94 1.97
CA ARG A 43 -9.94 2.65 3.39
C ARG A 43 -8.47 2.26 3.57
N LEU A 44 -7.94 1.40 2.70
CA LEU A 44 -6.55 0.96 2.73
C LEU A 44 -5.57 2.13 2.58
N ARG A 45 -5.87 3.08 1.68
CA ARG A 45 -5.05 4.29 1.49
C ARG A 45 -5.14 5.29 2.64
N ALA A 46 -6.23 5.25 3.41
CA ALA A 46 -6.40 6.07 4.59
C ALA A 46 -5.76 5.45 5.85
N GLU A 47 -5.29 4.19 5.77
CA GLU A 47 -4.54 3.60 6.88
C GLU A 47 -3.21 4.35 7.04
N PRO A 48 -2.84 4.73 8.28
CA PRO A 48 -1.57 5.37 8.53
C PRO A 48 -0.46 4.43 8.09
N LEU A 49 0.40 4.91 7.18
CA LEU A 49 1.61 4.19 6.82
C LEU A 49 2.43 3.94 8.08
N PRO A 50 3.11 2.78 8.19
CA PRO A 50 4.04 2.56 9.29
C PRO A 50 5.01 3.73 9.39
N LYS A 51 5.31 4.21 10.60
CA LYS A 51 6.16 5.39 10.82
C LYS A 51 7.49 5.30 10.05
N ALA A 52 8.06 4.10 9.91
CA ALA A 52 9.25 3.83 9.12
C ALA A 52 9.05 4.10 7.61
N VAL A 53 7.93 3.67 7.04
CA VAL A 53 7.56 3.91 5.62
C VAL A 53 7.35 5.40 5.38
N ALA A 54 6.59 6.08 6.26
CA ALA A 54 6.36 7.52 6.14
C ALA A 54 7.65 8.35 6.27
N HIS A 55 8.56 7.95 7.17
CA HIS A 55 9.85 8.60 7.33
C HIS A 55 10.73 8.43 6.07
N LEU A 56 10.78 7.22 5.51
CA LEU A 56 11.53 6.93 4.30
C LEU A 56 10.97 7.67 3.07
N GLU A 57 9.64 7.70 2.89
CA GLU A 57 9.01 8.46 1.80
C GLU A 57 9.31 9.96 1.88
N LYS A 58 9.21 10.54 3.09
CA LYS A 58 9.57 11.95 3.31
C LYS A 58 11.03 12.22 2.96
N ARG A 59 11.94 11.33 3.35
CA ARG A 59 13.38 11.47 3.09
C ARG A 59 13.73 11.32 1.61
N ILE A 60 13.09 10.40 0.90
CA ILE A 60 13.23 10.26 -0.56
C ILE A 60 12.74 11.53 -1.28
N LEU A 61 11.58 12.07 -0.89
CA LEU A 61 11.05 13.29 -1.49
C LEU A 61 11.99 14.48 -1.28
N GLN A 62 12.51 14.66 -0.06
CA GLN A 62 13.48 15.72 0.25
C GLN A 62 14.77 15.58 -0.56
N MET A 63 15.29 14.36 -0.73
CA MET A 63 16.50 14.12 -1.52
C MET A 63 16.25 14.31 -3.01
N SER A 64 15.08 13.93 -3.55
CA SER A 64 14.75 14.15 -4.96
C SER A 64 14.65 15.63 -5.34
N GLN A 65 14.37 16.49 -4.37
CA GLN A 65 14.27 17.94 -4.54
C GLN A 65 15.61 18.64 -4.32
N ASN A 66 16.62 17.94 -3.80
CA ASN A 66 17.95 18.49 -3.57
C ASN A 66 18.93 17.97 -4.65
N PRO A 67 19.41 18.84 -5.56
CA PRO A 67 20.28 18.45 -6.67
C PRO A 67 21.67 17.96 -6.23
N GLU A 68 22.10 18.22 -4.99
CA GLU A 68 23.35 17.70 -4.42
C GLU A 68 23.19 16.26 -3.86
N SER A 69 21.97 15.73 -3.84
CA SER A 69 21.71 14.40 -3.31
C SER A 69 22.28 13.32 -4.23
N SER A 70 23.03 12.40 -3.63
CA SER A 70 23.54 11.21 -4.31
C SER A 70 22.40 10.34 -4.85
N ILE A 71 22.39 10.12 -6.16
CA ILE A 71 21.46 9.21 -6.83
C ILE A 71 21.56 7.80 -6.24
N ASN A 72 22.77 7.35 -5.87
CA ASN A 72 22.97 6.04 -5.25
C ASN A 72 22.27 5.90 -3.89
N ASP A 73 22.22 6.97 -3.10
CA ASP A 73 21.56 6.93 -1.78
C ASP A 73 20.03 7.00 -1.91
N LEU A 74 19.53 7.73 -2.92
CA LEU A 74 18.12 7.70 -3.31
C LEU A 74 17.68 6.28 -3.71
N VAL A 75 18.47 5.59 -4.54
CA VAL A 75 18.18 4.22 -4.96
C VAL A 75 18.17 3.26 -3.78
N LYS A 76 19.12 3.36 -2.84
CA LYS A 76 19.13 2.53 -1.62
C LYS A 76 17.92 2.77 -0.73
N LEU A 77 17.50 4.02 -0.55
CA LEU A 77 16.31 4.36 0.24
C LEU A 77 15.03 3.85 -0.42
N ALA A 78 14.93 3.95 -1.76
CA ALA A 78 13.80 3.41 -2.51
C ALA A 78 13.73 1.88 -2.43
N ASP A 79 14.87 1.19 -2.51
CA ASP A 79 14.97 -0.27 -2.34
C ASP A 79 14.56 -0.71 -0.91
N ALA A 80 15.04 0.00 0.11
CA ALA A 80 14.64 -0.25 1.50
C ALA A 80 13.13 -0.06 1.73
N LEU A 81 12.55 1.00 1.15
CA LEU A 81 11.11 1.25 1.19
C LEU A 81 10.33 0.13 0.49
N SER A 82 10.81 -0.34 -0.66
CA SER A 82 10.21 -1.44 -1.42
C SER A 82 10.19 -2.73 -0.60
N LYS A 83 11.30 -3.06 0.05
CA LYS A 83 11.43 -4.24 0.93
C LYS A 83 10.49 -4.17 2.13
N ILE A 84 10.36 -3.01 2.78
CA ILE A 84 9.43 -2.84 3.91
C ILE A 84 7.99 -3.03 3.46
N LYS A 85 7.60 -2.45 2.32
CA LYS A 85 6.25 -2.63 1.74
C LYS A 85 5.96 -4.07 1.31
N ALA A 86 7.00 -4.87 1.00
CA ALA A 86 6.86 -6.28 0.66
C ALA A 86 6.75 -7.22 1.88
N CYS A 87 7.21 -6.78 3.06
CA CYS A 87 7.20 -7.58 4.29
C CYS A 87 5.93 -7.44 5.14
N GLU A 88 5.08 -6.43 4.90
CA GLU A 88 3.79 -6.28 5.59
C GLU A 88 2.71 -7.10 4.90
#